data_AF-A0A2T4NLE1-F1
#
_entry.id   AF-A0A2T4NLE1-F1
#
_cell.length_a   1.000
_cell.length_b   1.000
_cell.length_c   1.000
_cell.angle_alpha   90.00
_cell.angle_beta   90.00
_cell.angle_gamma   90.00
#
_symmetry.space_group_name_H-M   'P 1'
#
loop_
_entity.id
_entity.type
_entity.pdbx_description
1 polymer ?
#
loop_
_entity_poly.entity_id
_entity_poly.type
_entity_poly.pdbx_seq_one_letter_code
_entity_poly.pdbx_strand_id
1 'polypeptide(L)'
;MSGRVTQSRRIERAGVNALRALLEDHDQIVQEIDGGNDYGEDLFVMLTKDGERTGVAIAIQVKSGNKYKRAHSYAIPVEGHANDWRNGLLPVLGVVFDVATKQLFWANLTECLESSEEAPSWIVVPREQELNEDTIQSFLALTHKFVEARSQRRVEEASLHVTRLPGTSGASPRFVGRKQEQQAIRNMLTTMGRRVLVSGMAGVGKTSLVDQVVRHHDVSTVFSGGVIVADMHGFSAHRTRMASPGIAYGPLLSVLGVPSDEIPRTAEGQAALYHRTLDTLGASGNPVLMVFDNVAELSQVAELLPRADAHGVVLTSRSRLGILEGIETINLDCLSSEESDVLLTQILGSEDQRLHAPGPIRDLCALCGHLPLALSISAAILKDDVDLTTEELLAELREEKGRLDVLHFGDTAVRAALQVSLARLDCAMRDPFCRLSIHPGSEMSEQAASAVLGLSGPQARSILRRLSQASLISRSSATSRWRMHDLVYLFAAEQCEATVSHSDRQQAFSRLAELYGQASLNADLTLRGTPEGNPPQFQSVTEALSWFDLECANLQLQHVSLAITISPNRHTPFRCT
;
A
#
# COMPACT_ATOMS: atom_id res chain seq x y z
N MET A 1 -46.75 11.65 -28.00
CA MET A 1 -46.52 12.67 -26.96
C MET A 1 -45.21 13.37 -27.26
N SER A 2 -45.25 14.66 -27.60
CA SER A 2 -44.07 15.46 -27.98
C SER A 2 -43.29 15.89 -26.72
N GLY A 3 -42.14 15.27 -26.46
CA GLY A 3 -41.25 15.68 -25.36
C GLY A 3 -40.61 17.05 -25.63
N ARG A 4 -41.13 18.11 -25.02
CA ARG A 4 -40.48 19.44 -25.07
C ARG A 4 -39.22 19.42 -24.21
N VAL A 5 -38.06 19.56 -24.84
CA VAL A 5 -36.80 19.87 -24.13
C VAL A 5 -36.95 21.28 -23.53
N THR A 6 -36.87 21.38 -22.20
CA THR A 6 -36.98 22.66 -21.48
C THR A 6 -35.79 23.58 -21.81
N GLN A 7 -36.01 24.89 -21.78
CA GLN A 7 -34.97 25.90 -22.03
C GLN A 7 -33.80 25.78 -21.03
N SER A 8 -34.07 25.37 -19.78
CA SER A 8 -33.05 25.08 -18.75
C SER A 8 -32.10 23.96 -19.19
N ARG A 9 -32.66 22.84 -19.69
CA ARG A 9 -31.88 21.68 -20.13
C ARG A 9 -30.99 21.98 -21.35
N ARG A 10 -31.41 22.89 -22.22
CA ARG A 10 -30.57 23.37 -23.35
C ARG A 10 -29.39 24.23 -22.87
N ILE A 11 -29.61 25.03 -21.83
CA ILE A 11 -28.58 25.91 -21.26
C ILE A 11 -27.56 25.09 -20.46
N GLU A 12 -28.01 24.15 -19.64
CA GLU A 12 -27.15 23.23 -18.88
C GLU A 12 -26.25 22.41 -19.80
N ARG A 13 -26.80 21.80 -20.85
CA ARG A 13 -26.02 21.03 -21.82
C ARG A 13 -25.05 21.87 -22.64
N ALA A 14 -25.32 23.17 -22.84
CA ALA A 14 -24.43 24.02 -23.63
C ALA A 14 -23.06 24.18 -22.98
N GLY A 15 -22.99 24.30 -21.65
CA GLY A 15 -21.73 24.38 -20.93
C GLY A 15 -20.94 23.08 -20.97
N VAL A 16 -21.61 21.93 -20.74
CA VAL A 16 -20.99 20.60 -20.78
C VAL A 16 -20.39 20.32 -22.16
N ASN A 17 -21.15 20.61 -23.23
CA ASN A 17 -20.68 20.43 -24.60
C ASN A 17 -19.50 21.34 -24.94
N ALA A 18 -19.54 22.62 -24.53
CA ALA A 18 -18.46 23.57 -24.79
C ALA A 18 -17.17 23.16 -24.09
N LEU A 19 -17.25 22.74 -22.83
CA LEU A 19 -16.10 22.27 -22.07
C LEU A 19 -15.55 20.96 -22.63
N ARG A 20 -16.41 20.00 -23.01
CA ARG A 20 -15.98 18.76 -23.64
C ARG A 20 -15.17 19.03 -24.91
N ALA A 21 -15.72 19.83 -25.82
CA ALA A 21 -15.06 20.14 -27.08
C ALA A 21 -13.67 20.73 -26.85
N LEU A 22 -13.56 21.72 -25.95
CA LEU A 22 -12.28 22.34 -25.60
C LEU A 22 -11.26 21.33 -25.04
N LEU A 23 -11.69 20.41 -24.19
CA LEU A 23 -10.82 19.38 -23.60
C LEU A 23 -10.40 18.31 -24.63
N GLU A 24 -11.33 17.83 -25.45
CA GLU A 24 -11.07 16.82 -26.49
C GLU A 24 -10.17 17.38 -27.61
N ASP A 25 -10.34 18.65 -27.99
CA ASP A 25 -9.47 19.33 -28.96
C ASP A 25 -8.01 19.47 -28.47
N HIS A 26 -7.78 19.26 -27.16
CA HIS A 26 -6.47 19.23 -26.53
C HIS A 26 -6.08 17.84 -26.02
N ASP A 27 -6.56 16.80 -26.73
CA ASP A 27 -6.22 15.39 -26.54
C ASP A 27 -6.59 14.82 -25.16
N GLN A 28 -7.42 15.49 -24.36
CA GLN A 28 -7.86 14.99 -23.06
C GLN A 28 -8.98 13.96 -23.23
N ILE A 29 -9.01 12.92 -22.40
CA ILE A 29 -10.02 11.87 -22.47
C ILE A 29 -11.19 12.25 -21.55
N VAL A 30 -12.36 12.54 -22.14
CA VAL A 30 -13.54 13.02 -21.42
C VAL A 30 -14.66 11.98 -21.44
N GLN A 31 -15.32 11.77 -20.28
CA GLN A 31 -16.49 10.92 -20.14
C GLN A 31 -17.63 11.70 -19.46
N GLU A 32 -18.84 11.66 -20.03
CA GLU A 32 -20.04 12.23 -19.38
C GLU A 32 -20.52 11.33 -18.25
N ILE A 33 -21.00 11.94 -17.17
CA ILE A 33 -21.69 11.23 -16.11
C ILE A 33 -23.19 11.31 -16.41
N ASP A 34 -23.85 10.16 -16.60
CA ASP A 34 -25.28 10.12 -16.94
C ASP A 34 -26.13 10.71 -15.79
N GLY A 35 -26.97 11.69 -16.12
CA GLY A 35 -27.76 12.49 -15.17
C GLY A 35 -28.87 11.75 -14.39
N GLY A 36 -28.82 10.41 -14.32
CA GLY A 36 -29.62 9.60 -13.40
C GLY A 36 -29.02 9.53 -11.98
N ASN A 37 -27.73 9.84 -11.82
CA ASN A 37 -26.97 9.81 -10.56
C ASN A 37 -26.31 11.19 -10.28
N ASP A 38 -27.11 12.24 -10.07
CA ASP A 38 -26.58 13.58 -9.82
C ASP A 38 -26.04 13.72 -8.37
N TYR A 39 -24.76 13.39 -8.20
CA TYR A 39 -23.98 13.70 -6.99
C TYR A 39 -23.13 14.98 -7.16
N GLY A 40 -23.48 15.85 -8.12
CA GLY A 40 -22.80 17.11 -8.33
C GLY A 40 -21.53 17.06 -9.19
N GLU A 41 -21.46 16.15 -10.17
CA GLU A 41 -20.34 16.00 -11.12
C GLU A 41 -20.91 15.74 -12.52
N ASP A 42 -20.47 16.47 -13.54
CA ASP A 42 -20.99 16.34 -14.91
C ASP A 42 -20.03 15.62 -15.86
N LEU A 43 -18.73 15.74 -15.61
CA LEU A 43 -17.67 15.15 -16.44
C LEU A 43 -16.63 14.45 -15.58
N PHE A 44 -16.14 13.33 -16.08
CA PHE A 44 -14.89 12.71 -15.68
C PHE A 44 -13.84 12.97 -16.76
N VAL A 45 -12.63 13.40 -16.37
CA VAL A 45 -11.56 13.72 -17.30
C VAL A 45 -10.28 13.02 -16.88
N MET A 46 -9.72 12.21 -17.79
CA MET A 46 -8.39 11.64 -17.65
C MET A 46 -7.39 12.49 -18.43
N LEU A 47 -6.41 13.04 -17.73
CA LEU A 47 -5.47 13.96 -18.31
C LEU A 47 -4.43 13.23 -19.17
N THR A 48 -4.06 13.87 -20.27
CA THR A 48 -3.03 13.41 -21.19
C THR A 48 -1.95 14.48 -21.38
N LYS A 49 -0.75 14.04 -21.72
CA LYS A 49 0.39 14.90 -22.05
C LYS A 49 1.14 14.26 -23.21
N ASP A 50 1.38 15.04 -24.26
CA ASP A 50 2.08 14.59 -25.47
C ASP A 50 1.46 13.33 -26.11
N GLY A 51 0.13 13.20 -26.05
CA GLY A 51 -0.62 12.05 -26.57
C GLY A 51 -0.59 10.80 -25.67
N GLU A 52 0.08 10.84 -24.52
CA GLU A 52 0.10 9.75 -23.54
C GLU A 52 -0.74 10.08 -22.30
N ARG A 53 -1.34 9.05 -21.69
CA ARG A 53 -2.10 9.21 -20.43
C ARG A 53 -1.14 9.52 -19.29
N THR A 54 -1.40 10.59 -18.53
CA THR A 54 -0.56 10.95 -17.37
C THR A 54 -0.88 10.13 -16.13
N GLY A 55 -2.03 9.45 -16.10
CA GLY A 55 -2.56 8.76 -14.91
C GLY A 55 -3.25 9.70 -13.93
N VAL A 56 -3.34 11.00 -14.23
CA VAL A 56 -4.11 11.97 -13.46
C VAL A 56 -5.56 11.98 -13.93
N ALA A 57 -6.50 11.88 -12.99
CA ALA A 57 -7.93 11.95 -13.27
C ALA A 57 -8.60 12.99 -12.36
N ILE A 58 -9.61 13.67 -12.89
CA ILE A 58 -10.39 14.70 -12.21
C ILE A 58 -11.88 14.53 -12.50
N ALA A 59 -12.72 15.01 -11.59
CA ALA A 59 -14.14 15.24 -11.85
C ALA A 59 -14.38 16.74 -12.10
N ILE A 60 -15.36 17.09 -12.93
CA ILE A 60 -15.73 18.47 -13.19
C ILE A 60 -17.24 18.66 -13.03
N GLN A 61 -17.61 19.63 -12.20
CA GLN A 61 -18.97 20.16 -12.11
C GLN A 61 -19.09 21.39 -13.02
N VAL A 62 -20.02 21.33 -13.96
CA VAL A 62 -20.36 22.41 -14.90
C VAL A 62 -21.67 23.07 -14.50
N LYS A 63 -21.62 24.38 -14.22
CA LYS A 63 -22.81 25.20 -13.94
C LYS A 63 -23.03 26.21 -15.06
N SER A 64 -24.23 26.22 -15.63
CA SER A 64 -24.58 27.12 -16.74
C SER A 64 -25.75 28.04 -16.39
N GLY A 65 -25.63 29.34 -16.74
CA GLY A 65 -26.73 30.30 -16.68
C GLY A 65 -26.58 31.42 -15.64
N ASN A 66 -27.45 32.42 -15.75
CA ASN A 66 -27.31 33.71 -15.04
C ASN A 66 -27.37 33.60 -13.50
N LYS A 67 -27.95 32.54 -12.94
CA LYS A 67 -28.05 32.34 -11.48
C LYS A 67 -26.68 32.14 -10.79
N TYR A 68 -25.67 31.74 -11.56
CA TYR A 68 -24.28 31.56 -11.07
C TYR A 68 -23.43 32.82 -11.23
N LYS A 69 -23.95 33.87 -11.89
CA LYS A 69 -23.25 35.15 -12.07
C LYS A 69 -23.35 36.01 -10.82
N ARG A 70 -22.28 36.72 -10.50
CA ARG A 70 -22.19 37.75 -9.46
C ARG A 70 -21.67 39.05 -10.09
N ALA A 71 -21.69 40.15 -9.33
CA ALA A 71 -21.30 41.48 -9.82
C ALA A 71 -19.90 41.48 -10.47
N HIS A 72 -18.93 40.84 -9.81
CA HIS A 72 -17.51 40.83 -10.24
C HIS A 72 -16.92 39.42 -10.37
N SER A 73 -17.73 38.36 -10.24
CA SER A 73 -17.28 36.97 -10.23
C SER A 73 -18.40 36.03 -10.67
N TYR A 74 -18.13 34.73 -10.66
CA TYR A 74 -19.14 33.68 -10.67
C TYR A 74 -19.09 32.92 -9.34
N ALA A 75 -20.09 32.08 -9.07
CA ALA A 75 -20.09 31.25 -7.87
C ALA A 75 -20.85 29.94 -8.11
N ILE A 76 -20.29 28.85 -7.58
CA ILE A 76 -20.88 27.51 -7.60
C ILE A 76 -21.38 27.19 -6.19
N PRO A 77 -22.64 26.73 -6.02
CA PRO A 77 -23.15 26.37 -4.71
C PRO A 77 -22.53 25.05 -4.27
N VAL A 78 -22.18 24.92 -3.00
CA VAL A 78 -21.60 23.68 -2.45
C VAL A 78 -22.69 22.66 -2.09
N GLU A 79 -23.83 23.15 -1.59
CA GLU A 79 -24.99 22.33 -1.21
C GLU A 79 -24.59 21.14 -0.32
N GLY A 80 -25.18 19.95 -0.54
CA GLY A 80 -24.85 18.72 0.21
C GLY A 80 -23.52 18.07 -0.18
N HIS A 81 -22.80 18.62 -1.16
CA HIS A 81 -21.62 17.98 -1.76
C HIS A 81 -20.30 18.35 -1.07
N ALA A 82 -20.34 19.18 -0.02
CA ALA A 82 -19.15 19.67 0.67
C ALA A 82 -18.20 18.55 1.10
N ASN A 83 -18.75 17.45 1.62
CA ASN A 83 -17.95 16.32 2.08
C ASN A 83 -17.36 15.54 0.89
N ASP A 84 -18.16 15.31 -0.15
CA ASP A 84 -17.79 14.52 -1.32
C ASP A 84 -16.72 15.23 -2.15
N TRP A 85 -16.91 16.52 -2.46
CA TRP A 85 -15.92 17.31 -3.20
C TRP A 85 -14.63 17.54 -2.41
N ARG A 86 -14.72 17.63 -1.08
CA ARG A 86 -13.56 17.82 -0.21
C ARG A 86 -12.78 16.51 -0.01
N ASN A 87 -13.44 15.39 0.19
CA ASN A 87 -12.79 14.15 0.60
C ASN A 87 -12.68 13.10 -0.50
N GLY A 88 -13.39 13.28 -1.61
CA GLY A 88 -13.38 12.41 -2.78
C GLY A 88 -11.97 12.11 -3.28
N LEU A 89 -11.83 10.90 -3.83
CA LEU A 89 -10.59 10.40 -4.42
C LEU A 89 -10.15 11.26 -5.60
N LEU A 90 -11.13 11.67 -6.43
CA LEU A 90 -10.91 12.59 -7.53
C LEU A 90 -11.10 14.02 -7.02
N PRO A 91 -10.17 14.93 -7.31
CA PRO A 91 -10.42 16.34 -7.09
C PRO A 91 -11.49 16.82 -8.07
N VAL A 92 -12.39 17.66 -7.55
CA VAL A 92 -13.52 18.23 -8.27
C VAL A 92 -13.18 19.67 -8.64
N LEU A 93 -13.16 19.94 -9.95
CA LEU A 93 -13.07 21.29 -10.49
C LEU A 93 -14.46 21.81 -10.82
N GLY A 94 -14.66 23.11 -10.65
CA GLY A 94 -15.92 23.78 -10.93
C GLY A 94 -15.74 24.67 -12.14
N VAL A 95 -16.59 24.49 -13.15
CA VAL A 95 -16.60 25.29 -14.36
C VAL A 95 -17.95 26.00 -14.51
N VAL A 96 -17.92 27.31 -14.74
CA VAL A 96 -19.10 28.11 -15.04
C VAL A 96 -19.10 28.51 -16.50
N PHE A 97 -20.19 28.23 -17.21
CA PHE A 97 -20.42 28.69 -18.57
C PHE A 97 -21.30 29.95 -18.58
N ASP A 98 -20.73 31.08 -19.02
CA ASP A 98 -21.49 32.32 -19.23
C ASP A 98 -22.19 32.26 -20.59
N VAL A 99 -23.51 32.08 -20.55
CA VAL A 99 -24.34 31.89 -21.74
C VAL A 99 -24.34 33.13 -22.66
N ALA A 100 -24.12 34.32 -22.10
CA ALA A 100 -24.16 35.58 -22.84
C ALA A 100 -22.86 35.79 -23.63
N THR A 101 -21.72 35.49 -23.03
CA THR A 101 -20.40 35.66 -23.68
C THR A 101 -19.90 34.38 -24.35
N LYS A 102 -20.51 33.23 -24.06
CA LYS A 102 -20.08 31.90 -24.50
C LYS A 102 -18.70 31.50 -23.97
N GLN A 103 -18.29 32.04 -22.83
CA GLN A 103 -17.00 31.78 -22.20
C GLN A 103 -17.14 30.81 -21.01
N LEU A 104 -16.05 30.09 -20.71
CA LEU A 104 -15.92 29.20 -19.56
C LEU A 104 -15.01 29.84 -18.52
N PHE A 105 -15.32 29.66 -17.24
CA PHE A 105 -14.52 30.12 -16.10
C PHE A 105 -14.38 29.01 -15.09
N TRP A 106 -13.26 28.89 -14.39
CA TRP A 106 -13.03 27.73 -13.52
C TRP A 106 -12.48 28.08 -12.12
N ALA A 107 -12.69 27.16 -11.18
CA ALA A 107 -12.04 27.16 -9.86
C ALA A 107 -11.82 25.72 -9.38
N ASN A 108 -10.84 25.53 -8.51
CA ASN A 108 -10.59 24.25 -7.85
C ASN A 108 -11.47 24.12 -6.60
N LEU A 109 -12.61 23.44 -6.71
CA LEU A 109 -13.58 23.35 -5.61
C LEU A 109 -13.00 22.58 -4.43
N THR A 110 -12.29 21.50 -4.72
CA THR A 110 -11.61 20.69 -3.71
C THR A 110 -10.57 21.50 -2.94
N GLU A 111 -9.70 22.25 -3.61
CA GLU A 111 -8.69 23.09 -2.94
C GLU A 111 -9.31 24.18 -2.06
N CYS A 112 -10.37 24.85 -2.53
CA CYS A 112 -11.12 25.82 -1.72
C CYS A 112 -11.72 25.17 -0.47
N LEU A 113 -12.23 23.94 -0.59
CA LEU A 113 -12.80 23.22 0.52
C LEU A 113 -11.74 22.70 1.50
N GLU A 114 -10.58 22.25 1.02
CA GLU A 114 -9.46 21.80 1.85
C GLU A 114 -8.82 22.93 2.66
N SER A 115 -8.81 24.15 2.11
CA SER A 115 -8.21 25.33 2.75
C SER A 115 -9.15 26.04 3.74
N SER A 116 -10.38 25.56 3.90
CA SER A 116 -11.40 26.18 4.76
C SER A 116 -11.74 25.30 5.96
N GLU A 117 -11.70 25.87 7.18
CA GLU A 117 -12.10 25.16 8.43
C GLU A 117 -13.58 24.73 8.39
N GLU A 118 -14.46 25.62 7.94
CA GLU A 118 -15.88 25.34 7.70
C GLU A 118 -16.21 25.42 6.21
N ALA A 119 -17.11 24.56 5.72
CA ALA A 119 -17.46 24.54 4.30
C ALA A 119 -18.32 25.78 3.93
N PRO A 120 -17.88 26.62 2.97
CA PRO A 120 -18.67 27.76 2.56
C PRO A 120 -19.92 27.31 1.79
N SER A 121 -21.02 28.07 1.87
CA SER A 121 -22.23 27.74 1.09
C SER A 121 -22.05 27.93 -0.42
N TRP A 122 -21.08 28.76 -0.84
CA TRP A 122 -20.74 29.05 -2.23
C TRP A 122 -19.23 29.15 -2.40
N ILE A 123 -18.69 28.58 -3.47
CA ILE A 123 -17.29 28.74 -3.88
C ILE A 123 -17.23 29.77 -5.01
N VAL A 124 -16.34 30.75 -4.86
CA VAL A 124 -16.16 31.83 -5.84
C VAL A 124 -15.34 31.31 -7.02
N VAL A 125 -15.81 31.61 -8.23
CA VAL A 125 -15.12 31.35 -9.50
C VAL A 125 -14.68 32.70 -10.06
N PRO A 126 -13.36 33.02 -10.05
CA PRO A 126 -12.84 34.31 -10.50
C PRO A 126 -13.05 34.53 -12.00
N ARG A 127 -13.22 35.79 -12.45
CA ARG A 127 -13.34 36.09 -13.90
C ARG A 127 -11.99 36.02 -14.61
N GLU A 128 -10.92 36.14 -13.84
CA GLU A 128 -9.53 36.06 -14.31
C GLU A 128 -9.14 34.62 -14.65
N GLN A 129 -9.87 33.63 -14.11
CA GLN A 129 -9.70 32.21 -14.40
C GLN A 129 -10.57 31.80 -15.60
N GLU A 130 -10.42 32.50 -16.73
CA GLU A 130 -11.06 32.12 -17.98
C GLU A 130 -10.44 30.82 -18.53
N LEU A 131 -11.26 29.91 -19.04
CA LEU A 131 -10.85 28.64 -19.64
C LEU A 131 -11.15 28.67 -21.15
N ASN A 132 -10.10 28.81 -21.95
CA ASN A 132 -10.15 28.89 -23.41
C ASN A 132 -8.86 28.31 -24.03
N GLU A 133 -8.74 28.40 -25.36
CA GLU A 133 -7.58 27.93 -26.14
C GLU A 133 -6.23 28.45 -25.60
N ASP A 134 -6.17 29.72 -25.17
CA ASP A 134 -4.93 30.35 -24.70
C ASP A 134 -4.58 29.95 -23.25
N THR A 135 -5.58 29.60 -22.44
CA THR A 135 -5.41 29.35 -21.00
C THR A 135 -5.46 27.87 -20.60
N ILE A 136 -5.91 26.98 -21.49
CA ILE A 136 -6.11 25.55 -21.17
C ILE A 136 -4.82 24.86 -20.72
N GLN A 137 -3.67 25.20 -21.32
CA GLN A 137 -2.38 24.63 -20.90
C GLN A 137 -2.01 25.02 -19.46
N SER A 138 -2.35 26.24 -19.05
CA SER A 138 -2.13 26.70 -17.68
C SER A 138 -3.09 26.02 -16.71
N PHE A 139 -4.36 25.84 -17.11
CA PHE A 139 -5.33 25.04 -16.36
C PHE A 139 -4.82 23.62 -16.13
N LEU A 140 -4.43 22.91 -17.19
CA LEU A 140 -3.91 21.55 -17.11
C LEU A 140 -2.67 21.46 -16.20
N ALA A 141 -1.72 22.40 -16.32
CA ALA A 141 -0.52 22.44 -15.49
C ALA A 141 -0.81 22.68 -14.00
N LEU A 142 -1.71 23.60 -13.67
CA LEU A 142 -2.12 23.88 -12.30
C LEU A 142 -2.88 22.71 -11.69
N THR A 143 -3.81 22.12 -12.44
CA THR A 143 -4.54 20.92 -12.02
C THR A 143 -3.59 19.77 -11.76
N HIS A 144 -2.64 19.50 -12.68
CA HIS A 144 -1.65 18.45 -12.52
C HIS A 144 -0.83 18.65 -11.24
N LYS A 145 -0.29 19.85 -11.05
CA LYS A 145 0.49 20.21 -9.85
C LYS A 145 -0.32 20.04 -8.55
N PHE A 146 -1.59 20.44 -8.56
CA PHE A 146 -2.48 20.26 -7.41
C PHE A 146 -2.73 18.78 -7.12
N VAL A 147 -3.09 17.98 -8.13
CA VAL A 147 -3.35 16.53 -7.95
C VAL A 147 -2.09 15.83 -7.46
N GLU A 148 -0.91 16.18 -7.96
CA GLU A 148 0.37 15.63 -7.48
C GLU A 148 0.64 15.98 -6.02
N ALA A 149 0.55 17.26 -5.64
CA ALA A 149 0.78 17.70 -4.26
C ALA A 149 -0.26 17.13 -3.29
N ARG A 150 -1.52 17.01 -3.74
CA ARG A 150 -2.60 16.40 -2.98
C ARG A 150 -2.39 14.89 -2.80
N SER A 151 -1.94 14.22 -3.87
CA SER A 151 -1.59 12.81 -3.83
C SER A 151 -0.43 12.59 -2.87
N GLN A 152 0.64 13.39 -2.93
CA GLN A 152 1.79 13.31 -2.02
C GLN A 152 1.40 13.47 -0.54
N ARG A 153 0.52 14.42 -0.20
CA ARG A 153 0.02 14.58 1.18
C ARG A 153 -0.78 13.36 1.66
N ARG A 154 -1.69 12.84 0.82
CA ARG A 154 -2.47 11.63 1.15
C ARG A 154 -1.63 10.36 1.19
N VAL A 155 -0.57 10.33 0.39
CA VAL A 155 0.44 9.28 0.34
C VAL A 155 1.20 9.21 1.65
N GLU A 156 1.62 10.38 2.16
CA GLU A 156 2.28 10.48 3.45
C GLU A 156 1.30 10.02 4.51
N GLU A 157 0.10 10.57 4.57
CA GLU A 157 -0.93 10.24 5.59
C GLU A 157 -1.41 8.79 5.62
N ALA A 158 -1.16 7.97 4.60
CA ALA A 158 -1.87 6.70 4.45
C ALA A 158 -1.02 5.47 4.11
N SER A 159 0.30 5.61 4.03
CA SER A 159 1.18 4.47 3.72
C SER A 159 1.29 3.41 4.84
N LEU A 160 0.63 3.58 6.00
CA LEU A 160 0.73 2.64 7.10
C LEU A 160 -0.39 1.59 7.06
N HIS A 161 -0.03 0.37 6.67
CA HIS A 161 -0.95 -0.77 6.72
C HIS A 161 -1.17 -1.22 8.16
N VAL A 162 -2.36 -0.98 8.69
CA VAL A 162 -2.78 -1.42 10.03
C VAL A 162 -3.83 -2.52 9.89
N THR A 163 -3.61 -3.67 10.53
CA THR A 163 -4.51 -4.81 10.50
C THR A 163 -4.95 -5.20 11.89
N ARG A 164 -6.25 -5.49 12.06
CA ARG A 164 -6.75 -6.18 13.25
C ARG A 164 -6.73 -7.67 13.00
N LEU A 165 -6.00 -8.43 13.81
CA LEU A 165 -6.04 -9.89 13.72
C LEU A 165 -7.32 -10.41 14.39
N PRO A 166 -8.15 -11.22 13.70
CA PRO A 166 -9.24 -11.93 14.34
C PRO A 166 -8.65 -12.99 15.29
N GLY A 167 -9.18 -13.07 16.50
CA GLY A 167 -8.60 -13.82 17.63
C GLY A 167 -8.47 -15.35 17.47
N THR A 168 -8.70 -15.93 16.29
CA THR A 168 -8.73 -17.40 16.08
C THR A 168 -8.15 -17.92 14.78
N SER A 169 -7.50 -17.11 13.92
CA SER A 169 -6.91 -17.64 12.69
C SER A 169 -5.55 -18.30 12.97
N GLY A 170 -5.42 -19.59 12.61
CA GLY A 170 -4.33 -20.48 13.00
C GLY A 170 -2.92 -19.98 12.64
N ALA A 171 -1.94 -20.41 13.43
CA ALA A 171 -0.52 -20.16 13.23
C ALA A 171 -0.02 -20.58 11.84
N SER A 172 1.01 -19.88 11.33
CA SER A 172 1.71 -20.29 10.11
C SER A 172 2.24 -21.72 10.24
N PRO A 173 1.90 -22.66 9.33
CA PRO A 173 2.14 -24.09 9.52
C PRO A 173 3.61 -24.54 9.42
N ARG A 174 4.55 -23.64 9.09
CA ARG A 174 5.98 -23.93 8.88
C ARG A 174 6.89 -23.09 9.78
N PHE A 175 6.52 -22.93 11.04
CA PHE A 175 7.38 -22.26 12.03
C PHE A 175 8.17 -23.29 12.83
N VAL A 176 9.49 -23.12 12.90
CA VAL A 176 10.41 -24.06 13.57
C VAL A 176 11.13 -23.37 14.72
N GLY A 177 11.25 -24.08 15.84
CA GLY A 177 12.11 -23.68 16.94
C GLY A 177 11.58 -22.52 17.78
N ARG A 178 12.52 -21.83 18.43
CA ARG A 178 12.29 -20.56 19.16
C ARG A 178 11.28 -20.65 20.32
N LYS A 179 11.19 -21.81 20.96
CA LYS A 179 10.22 -22.06 22.05
C LYS A 179 10.51 -21.20 23.28
N GLN A 180 11.78 -20.96 23.57
CA GLN A 180 12.20 -20.15 24.72
C GLN A 180 11.83 -18.69 24.52
N GLU A 181 12.11 -18.13 23.34
CA GLU A 181 11.78 -16.76 22.94
C GLU A 181 10.28 -16.55 22.87
N GLN A 182 9.53 -17.50 22.31
CA GLN A 182 8.07 -17.47 22.36
C GLN A 182 7.55 -17.39 23.80
N GLN A 183 8.05 -18.26 24.69
CA GLN A 183 7.63 -18.25 26.09
C GLN A 183 8.06 -16.96 26.80
N ALA A 184 9.24 -16.43 26.51
CA ALA A 184 9.75 -15.19 27.07
C ALA A 184 8.86 -14.00 26.67
N ILE A 185 8.57 -13.83 25.36
CA ILE A 185 7.66 -12.77 24.88
C ILE A 185 6.28 -12.94 25.51
N ARG A 186 5.73 -14.16 25.56
CA ARG A 186 4.43 -14.41 26.21
C ARG A 186 4.44 -14.00 27.67
N ASN A 187 5.42 -14.45 28.45
CA ASN A 187 5.53 -14.10 29.87
C ASN A 187 5.65 -12.59 30.06
N MET A 188 6.38 -11.90 29.18
CA MET A 188 6.50 -10.45 29.26
C MET A 188 5.12 -9.79 29.02
N LEU A 189 4.45 -10.20 27.95
CA LEU A 189 3.14 -9.65 27.59
C LEU A 189 2.03 -9.97 28.60
N THR A 190 2.03 -11.16 29.21
CA THR A 190 0.95 -11.60 30.11
C THR A 190 1.22 -11.32 31.59
N THR A 191 2.48 -11.17 31.99
CA THR A 191 2.87 -11.10 33.41
C THR A 191 3.67 -9.84 33.74
N MET A 192 4.73 -9.50 32.99
CA MET A 192 5.67 -8.42 33.33
C MET A 192 6.20 -7.69 32.09
N GLY A 193 6.01 -6.38 31.96
CA GLY A 193 6.58 -5.64 30.83
C GLY A 193 5.70 -5.75 29.58
N ARG A 194 4.76 -4.81 29.45
CA ARG A 194 3.84 -4.77 28.32
C ARG A 194 4.43 -4.15 27.08
N ARG A 195 5.76 -3.99 27.02
CA ARG A 195 6.47 -3.47 25.86
C ARG A 195 7.70 -4.32 25.60
N VAL A 196 7.72 -4.98 24.45
CA VAL A 196 8.81 -5.90 24.06
C VAL A 196 9.39 -5.47 22.74
N LEU A 197 10.71 -5.40 22.63
CA LEU A 197 11.43 -5.22 21.38
C LEU A 197 12.05 -6.56 20.96
N VAL A 198 11.67 -7.04 19.78
CA VAL A 198 12.31 -8.18 19.12
C VAL A 198 13.28 -7.64 18.07
N SER A 199 14.58 -7.66 18.38
CA SER A 199 15.66 -7.21 17.49
C SER A 199 16.35 -8.41 16.84
N GLY A 200 17.01 -8.23 15.70
CA GLY A 200 17.78 -9.32 15.05
C GLY A 200 17.95 -9.11 13.55
N MET A 201 18.82 -9.90 12.91
CA MET A 201 19.18 -9.73 11.50
C MET A 201 17.97 -9.85 10.53
N ALA A 202 18.12 -9.32 9.32
CA ALA A 202 17.11 -9.51 8.27
C ALA A 202 16.96 -11.00 7.90
N GLY A 203 15.73 -11.45 7.64
CA GLY A 203 15.47 -12.86 7.31
C GLY A 203 15.57 -13.86 8.48
N VAL A 204 15.86 -13.40 9.71
CA VAL A 204 15.94 -14.26 10.91
C VAL A 204 14.57 -14.74 11.41
N GLY A 205 13.46 -14.16 10.95
CA GLY A 205 12.10 -14.60 11.29
C GLY A 205 11.44 -13.87 12.46
N LYS A 206 11.81 -12.62 12.74
CA LYS A 206 11.19 -11.77 13.79
C LYS A 206 9.67 -11.64 13.62
N THR A 207 9.22 -11.24 12.43
CA THR A 207 7.78 -11.09 12.11
C THR A 207 7.04 -12.41 12.29
N SER A 208 7.62 -13.53 11.86
CA SER A 208 7.04 -14.87 12.06
C SER A 208 6.96 -15.26 13.53
N LEU A 209 7.99 -14.95 14.35
CA LEU A 209 7.96 -15.21 15.79
C LEU A 209 6.85 -14.43 16.47
N VAL A 210 6.72 -13.14 16.15
CA VAL A 210 5.68 -12.28 16.72
C VAL A 210 4.29 -12.77 16.31
N ASP A 211 4.09 -13.11 15.02
CA ASP A 211 2.82 -13.68 14.53
C ASP A 211 2.41 -14.94 15.31
N GLN A 212 3.36 -15.83 15.63
CA GLN A 212 3.09 -17.02 16.45
C GLN A 212 2.70 -16.66 17.90
N VAL A 213 3.39 -15.69 18.50
CA VAL A 213 3.13 -15.29 19.89
C VAL A 213 1.77 -14.60 20.02
N VAL A 214 1.45 -13.66 19.15
CA VAL A 214 0.20 -12.88 19.27
C VAL A 214 -1.05 -13.70 18.98
N ARG A 215 -0.92 -14.80 18.23
CA ARG A 215 -1.99 -15.78 17.99
C ARG A 215 -2.11 -16.83 19.08
N HIS A 216 -1.18 -16.86 20.03
CA HIS A 216 -1.25 -17.81 21.12
C HIS A 216 -2.45 -17.50 22.02
N HIS A 217 -3.17 -18.56 22.43
CA HIS A 217 -4.39 -18.42 23.24
C HIS A 217 -4.17 -17.53 24.48
N ASP A 218 -3.11 -17.79 25.25
CA ASP A 218 -2.78 -17.01 26.46
C ASP A 218 -2.57 -15.51 26.22
N VAL A 219 -2.14 -15.10 25.02
CA VAL A 219 -1.98 -13.69 24.66
C VAL A 219 -3.33 -13.11 24.25
N SER A 220 -4.07 -13.84 23.42
CA SER A 220 -5.41 -13.42 22.96
C SER A 220 -6.43 -13.25 24.10
N THR A 221 -6.30 -14.03 25.19
CA THR A 221 -7.19 -13.91 26.36
C THR A 221 -6.88 -12.68 27.22
N VAL A 222 -5.62 -12.25 27.28
CA VAL A 222 -5.21 -11.04 28.01
C VAL A 222 -5.62 -9.79 27.25
N PHE A 223 -5.49 -9.79 25.91
CA PHE A 223 -5.82 -8.64 25.06
C PHE A 223 -7.17 -8.81 24.38
N SER A 224 -8.24 -8.73 25.17
CA SER A 224 -9.63 -8.89 24.71
C SER A 224 -10.10 -7.83 23.70
N GLY A 225 -9.43 -6.66 23.66
CA GLY A 225 -9.63 -5.65 22.64
C GLY A 225 -9.08 -6.05 21.26
N GLY A 226 -8.29 -7.13 21.19
CA GLY A 226 -7.69 -7.67 19.97
C GLY A 226 -6.25 -7.22 19.74
N VAL A 227 -5.67 -7.71 18.64
CA VAL A 227 -4.28 -7.43 18.24
C VAL A 227 -4.30 -6.54 16.99
N ILE A 228 -3.56 -5.44 17.06
CA ILE A 228 -3.40 -4.45 16.00
C ILE A 228 -1.96 -4.54 15.50
N VAL A 229 -1.76 -4.80 14.22
CA VAL A 229 -0.43 -4.94 13.60
C VAL A 229 -0.23 -3.82 12.59
N ALA A 230 0.87 -3.08 12.69
CA ALA A 230 1.26 -2.02 11.79
C ALA A 230 2.69 -2.23 11.29
N ASP A 231 2.90 -2.26 9.97
CA ASP A 231 4.24 -2.33 9.36
C ASP A 231 4.79 -0.90 9.19
N MET A 232 5.79 -0.52 9.99
CA MET A 232 6.33 0.85 10.04
C MET A 232 7.26 1.19 8.88
N HIS A 233 7.50 0.24 7.97
CA HIS A 233 8.27 0.44 6.73
C HIS A 233 9.66 1.06 6.93
N GLY A 234 10.28 0.87 8.11
CA GLY A 234 11.51 1.55 8.51
C GLY A 234 12.73 1.21 7.65
N PHE A 235 12.68 0.09 6.92
CA PHE A 235 13.76 -0.39 6.05
C PHE A 235 13.41 -0.37 4.56
N SER A 236 12.43 0.46 4.18
CA SER A 236 12.09 0.68 2.78
C SER A 236 13.22 1.39 2.03
N ALA A 237 13.45 1.04 0.77
CA ALA A 237 14.44 1.72 -0.10
C ALA A 237 14.12 3.20 -0.32
N HIS A 238 12.86 3.61 -0.12
CA HIS A 238 12.42 4.98 -0.30
C HIS A 238 12.13 5.59 1.08
N ARG A 239 12.93 6.56 1.53
CA ARG A 239 12.77 7.21 2.85
C ARG A 239 11.40 7.86 3.05
N THR A 240 10.76 8.34 1.98
CA THR A 240 9.39 8.89 1.98
C THR A 240 8.31 7.85 2.30
N ARG A 241 8.65 6.54 2.33
CA ARG A 241 7.75 5.46 2.72
C ARG A 241 7.87 5.06 4.19
N MET A 242 8.83 5.61 4.95
CA MET A 242 8.95 5.33 6.38
C MET A 242 7.79 5.99 7.12
N ALA A 243 7.07 5.23 7.94
CA ALA A 243 5.93 5.76 8.67
C ALA A 243 6.39 6.72 9.79
N SER A 244 5.67 7.83 9.94
CA SER A 244 5.78 8.76 11.06
C SER A 244 4.56 8.63 11.99
N PRO A 245 4.64 9.10 13.26
CA PRO A 245 3.49 9.04 14.16
C PRO A 245 2.25 9.77 13.61
N GLY A 246 2.42 10.95 13.02
CA GLY A 246 1.31 11.74 12.47
C GLY A 246 0.51 11.01 11.38
N ILE A 247 1.19 10.17 10.61
CA ILE A 247 0.62 9.34 9.54
C ILE A 247 -0.07 8.10 10.12
N ALA A 248 0.40 7.59 11.26
CA ALA A 248 -0.08 6.36 11.84
C ALA A 248 -1.43 6.50 12.55
N TYR A 249 -1.75 7.68 13.10
CA TYR A 249 -2.93 7.85 13.96
C TYR A 249 -4.25 7.58 13.25
N GLY A 250 -4.45 8.10 12.04
CA GLY A 250 -5.68 7.87 11.26
C GLY A 250 -5.98 6.38 11.07
N PRO A 251 -5.08 5.60 10.42
CA PRO A 251 -5.26 4.16 10.25
C PRO A 251 -5.45 3.39 11.56
N LEU A 252 -4.70 3.75 12.62
CA LEU A 252 -4.86 3.14 13.95
C LEU A 252 -6.24 3.41 14.56
N LEU A 253 -6.74 4.64 14.46
CA LEU A 253 -8.07 5.04 14.93
C LEU A 253 -9.18 4.28 14.19
N SER A 254 -9.07 4.16 12.87
CA SER A 254 -10.01 3.39 12.06
C SER A 254 -10.08 1.93 12.49
N VAL A 255 -8.92 1.28 12.70
CA VAL A 255 -8.85 -0.11 13.17
C VAL A 255 -9.36 -0.30 14.61
N LEU A 256 -9.20 0.73 15.44
CA LEU A 256 -9.78 0.79 16.78
C LEU A 256 -11.31 0.99 16.78
N GLY A 257 -11.93 1.22 15.61
CA GLY A 257 -13.37 1.33 15.43
C GLY A 257 -13.91 2.75 15.58
N VAL A 258 -13.05 3.77 15.49
CA VAL A 258 -13.48 5.17 15.49
C VAL A 258 -14.11 5.52 14.13
N PRO A 259 -15.34 6.05 14.09
CA PRO A 259 -15.99 6.47 12.84
C PRO A 259 -15.16 7.51 12.09
N SER A 260 -15.09 7.41 10.76
CA SER A 260 -14.23 8.26 9.93
C SER A 260 -14.57 9.75 10.01
N ASP A 261 -15.84 10.08 10.27
CA ASP A 261 -16.33 11.44 10.46
C ASP A 261 -15.97 12.04 11.83
N GLU A 262 -15.62 11.19 12.81
CA GLU A 262 -15.14 11.62 14.13
C GLU A 262 -13.61 11.80 14.18
N ILE A 263 -12.86 11.26 13.21
CA ILE A 263 -11.40 11.37 13.16
C ILE A 263 -11.00 12.80 12.76
N PRO A 264 -10.26 13.55 13.60
CA PRO A 264 -9.82 14.90 13.27
C PRO A 264 -8.89 14.91 12.07
N ARG A 265 -8.82 16.05 11.36
CA ARG A 265 -7.93 16.21 10.20
C ARG A 265 -6.50 16.61 10.57
N THR A 266 -6.30 17.14 11.79
CA THR A 266 -4.97 17.55 12.26
C THR A 266 -4.32 16.40 12.99
N ALA A 267 -3.01 16.21 12.78
CA ALA A 267 -2.23 15.17 13.44
C ALA A 267 -2.33 15.29 14.98
N GLU A 268 -2.36 16.51 15.52
CA GLU A 268 -2.52 16.77 16.95
C GLU A 268 -3.89 16.32 17.46
N GLY A 269 -4.95 16.58 16.68
CA GLY A 269 -6.30 16.15 17.01
C GLY A 269 -6.43 14.63 16.98
N GLN A 270 -5.86 13.98 15.96
CA GLN A 270 -5.81 12.53 15.85
C GLN A 270 -5.03 11.89 17.01
N ALA A 271 -3.87 12.45 17.38
CA ALA A 271 -3.08 11.99 18.52
C ALA A 271 -3.86 12.06 19.83
N ALA A 272 -4.56 13.18 20.08
CA ALA A 272 -5.38 13.36 21.27
C ALA A 272 -6.56 12.36 21.33
N LEU A 273 -7.24 12.14 20.20
CA LEU A 273 -8.32 11.17 20.10
C LEU A 273 -7.80 9.74 20.28
N TYR A 274 -6.67 9.40 19.66
CA TYR A 274 -6.03 8.10 19.74
C TYR A 274 -5.73 7.69 21.18
N HIS A 275 -5.07 8.56 21.95
CA HIS A 275 -4.79 8.27 23.35
C HIS A 275 -6.06 8.16 24.20
N ARG A 276 -7.07 9.00 23.96
CA ARG A 276 -8.36 8.92 24.66
C ARG A 276 -9.09 7.61 24.38
N THR A 277 -9.07 7.13 23.13
CA THR A 277 -9.67 5.87 22.73
C THR A 277 -8.99 4.69 23.43
N LEU A 278 -7.65 4.68 23.49
CA LEU A 278 -6.91 3.68 24.26
C LEU A 278 -7.27 3.71 25.74
N ASP A 279 -7.26 4.89 26.37
CA ASP A 279 -7.62 5.03 27.79
C ASP A 279 -9.03 4.48 28.08
N THR A 280 -9.99 4.73 27.17
CA THR A 280 -11.37 4.23 27.26
C THR A 280 -11.44 2.70 27.15
N LEU A 281 -10.70 2.13 26.21
CA LEU A 281 -10.61 0.67 26.03
C LEU A 281 -9.99 0.00 27.26
N GLY A 282 -8.90 0.56 27.79
CA GLY A 282 -8.25 0.10 29.01
C GLY A 282 -9.20 0.15 30.21
N ALA A 283 -9.89 1.27 30.42
CA ALA A 283 -10.84 1.44 31.52
C ALA A 283 -12.07 0.50 31.41
N SER A 284 -12.45 0.12 30.19
CA SER A 284 -13.57 -0.79 29.92
C SER A 284 -13.19 -2.28 30.01
N GLY A 285 -11.96 -2.61 30.38
CA GLY A 285 -11.48 -3.99 30.44
C GLY A 285 -11.26 -4.64 29.08
N ASN A 286 -11.04 -3.84 28.04
CA ASN A 286 -10.78 -4.28 26.66
C ASN A 286 -9.36 -3.88 26.18
N PRO A 287 -8.29 -4.29 26.88
CA PRO A 287 -6.93 -3.95 26.49
C PRO A 287 -6.60 -4.50 25.09
N VAL A 288 -5.81 -3.72 24.34
CA VAL A 288 -5.33 -4.09 23.00
C VAL A 288 -3.83 -4.38 23.02
N LEU A 289 -3.39 -5.26 22.12
CA LEU A 289 -1.98 -5.50 21.83
C LEU A 289 -1.61 -4.81 20.51
N MET A 290 -0.62 -3.94 20.55
CA MET A 290 -0.10 -3.24 19.37
C MET A 290 1.21 -3.86 18.92
N VAL A 291 1.34 -4.18 17.65
CA VAL A 291 2.54 -4.74 17.05
C VAL A 291 3.04 -3.76 15.99
N PHE A 292 4.18 -3.13 16.21
CA PHE A 292 4.85 -2.29 15.24
C PHE A 292 6.00 -3.08 14.61
N ASP A 293 5.78 -3.58 13.39
CA ASP A 293 6.76 -4.38 12.64
C ASP A 293 7.70 -3.45 11.84
N ASN A 294 8.94 -3.89 11.59
CA ASN A 294 9.92 -3.16 10.77
C ASN A 294 10.23 -1.72 11.24
N VAL A 295 10.35 -1.50 12.55
CA VAL A 295 10.77 -0.21 13.11
C VAL A 295 12.26 0.00 12.87
N ALA A 296 12.65 1.09 12.21
CA ALA A 296 14.06 1.45 12.05
C ALA A 296 14.53 2.46 13.10
N GLU A 297 13.65 3.36 13.53
CA GLU A 297 13.96 4.40 14.51
C GLU A 297 12.86 4.55 15.55
N LEU A 298 13.24 4.90 16.78
CA LEU A 298 12.28 5.07 17.88
C LEU A 298 11.32 6.24 17.67
N SER A 299 11.76 7.26 16.94
CA SER A 299 10.94 8.41 16.53
C SER A 299 9.66 7.98 15.79
N GLN A 300 9.67 6.82 15.11
CA GLN A 300 8.51 6.32 14.39
C GLN A 300 7.36 5.87 15.31
N VAL A 301 7.68 5.44 16.54
CA VAL A 301 6.72 4.77 17.43
C VAL A 301 6.56 5.44 18.79
N ALA A 302 7.49 6.32 19.20
CA ALA A 302 7.51 6.89 20.55
C ALA A 302 6.19 7.56 20.96
N GLU A 303 5.57 8.33 20.05
CA GLU A 303 4.31 9.02 20.29
C GLU A 303 3.07 8.11 20.12
N LEU A 304 3.25 6.92 19.55
CA LEU A 304 2.19 5.91 19.40
C LEU A 304 2.05 5.01 20.62
N LEU A 305 3.05 5.01 21.52
CA LEU A 305 3.05 4.12 22.68
C LEU A 305 1.87 4.44 23.63
N PRO A 306 1.08 3.44 24.06
CA PRO A 306 0.02 3.63 25.04
C PRO A 306 0.58 4.15 26.36
N ARG A 307 -0.09 5.13 26.98
CA ARG A 307 0.32 5.69 28.28
C ARG A 307 -0.09 4.80 29.45
N ALA A 308 -1.27 4.20 29.35
CA ALA A 308 -1.77 3.28 30.35
C ALA A 308 -1.07 1.91 30.25
N ASP A 309 -0.74 1.36 31.40
CA ASP A 309 -0.22 0.00 31.52
C ASP A 309 -1.27 -1.06 31.19
N ALA A 310 -2.47 -0.72 30.70
CA ALA A 310 -3.46 -1.71 30.28
C ALA A 310 -3.11 -2.36 28.93
N HIS A 311 -2.38 -1.68 28.05
CA HIS A 311 -2.15 -2.13 26.68
C HIS A 311 -0.78 -2.79 26.52
N GLY A 312 -0.67 -3.69 25.53
CA GLY A 312 0.57 -4.34 25.13
C GLY A 312 1.18 -3.70 23.90
N VAL A 313 2.50 -3.74 23.77
CA VAL A 313 3.28 -3.31 22.61
C VAL A 313 4.36 -4.34 22.29
N VAL A 314 4.47 -4.72 21.03
CA VAL A 314 5.61 -5.48 20.49
C VAL A 314 6.20 -4.67 19.33
N LEU A 315 7.50 -4.44 19.37
CA LEU A 315 8.26 -3.80 18.30
C LEU A 315 9.13 -4.85 17.63
N THR A 316 9.27 -4.83 16.31
CA THR A 316 10.35 -5.57 15.63
C THR A 316 11.32 -4.62 14.95
N SER A 317 12.61 -4.94 14.98
CA SER A 317 13.64 -4.15 14.30
C SER A 317 14.79 -4.98 13.78
N ARG A 318 15.42 -4.53 12.68
CA ARG A 318 16.63 -5.16 12.13
C ARG A 318 17.90 -4.69 12.84
N SER A 319 17.84 -3.53 13.48
CA SER A 319 18.92 -2.93 14.25
C SER A 319 18.57 -2.92 15.73
N ARG A 320 19.56 -2.63 16.58
CA ARG A 320 19.27 -2.24 17.95
C ARG A 320 18.65 -0.85 17.89
N LEU A 321 17.37 -0.75 18.25
CA LEU A 321 16.78 0.54 18.58
C LEU A 321 17.45 1.04 19.86
N GLY A 322 17.59 2.36 20.03
CA GLY A 322 18.18 2.95 21.24
C GLY A 322 17.48 2.47 22.53
N ILE A 323 18.06 2.78 23.70
CA ILE A 323 17.47 2.40 24.98
C ILE A 323 16.23 3.27 25.21
N LEU A 324 15.05 2.65 25.22
CA LEU A 324 13.81 3.22 25.76
C LEU A 324 13.55 2.61 27.12
N GLU A 325 13.30 3.45 28.13
CA GLU A 325 12.93 2.99 29.46
C GLU A 325 11.63 2.17 29.39
N GLY A 326 11.63 1.01 30.05
CA GLY A 326 10.46 0.13 30.13
C GLY A 326 10.19 -0.73 28.89
N ILE A 327 11.14 -0.87 27.96
CA ILE A 327 11.05 -1.85 26.86
C ILE A 327 12.04 -2.99 27.07
N GLU A 328 11.52 -4.20 27.27
CA GLU A 328 12.32 -5.41 27.38
C GLU A 328 12.77 -5.85 25.99
N THR A 329 14.07 -6.12 25.82
CA THR A 329 14.63 -6.47 24.51
C THR A 329 14.98 -7.95 24.43
N ILE A 330 14.44 -8.62 23.41
CA ILE A 330 14.82 -9.97 23.00
C ILE A 330 15.61 -9.85 21.71
N ASN A 331 16.91 -10.17 21.79
CA ASN A 331 17.75 -10.31 20.62
C ASN A 331 17.52 -11.70 20.04
N LEU A 332 17.06 -11.73 18.79
CA LEU A 332 16.73 -12.93 18.07
C LEU A 332 17.90 -13.34 17.18
N ASP A 333 18.53 -14.45 17.55
CA ASP A 333 19.64 -15.04 16.81
C ASP A 333 19.18 -15.97 15.68
N CYS A 334 20.14 -16.38 14.84
CA CYS A 334 19.95 -17.41 13.83
C CYS A 334 19.48 -18.74 14.45
N LEU A 335 18.92 -19.61 13.63
CA LEU A 335 18.50 -20.94 14.11
C LEU A 335 19.71 -21.74 14.61
N SER A 336 19.47 -22.63 15.57
CA SER A 336 20.47 -23.65 15.90
C SER A 336 20.69 -24.61 14.71
N SER A 337 21.77 -25.40 14.73
CA SER A 337 21.98 -26.45 13.72
C SER A 337 20.79 -27.40 13.68
N GLU A 338 20.30 -27.82 14.85
CA GLU A 338 19.17 -28.74 15.00
C GLU A 338 17.87 -28.14 14.45
N GLU A 339 17.60 -26.86 14.75
CA GLU A 339 16.44 -26.17 14.22
C GLU A 339 16.52 -25.96 12.70
N SER A 340 17.73 -25.73 12.18
CA SER A 340 17.97 -25.61 10.74
C SER A 340 17.67 -26.93 10.02
N ASP A 341 18.12 -28.05 10.59
CA ASP A 341 17.87 -29.40 10.04
C ASP A 341 16.37 -29.74 10.09
N VAL A 342 15.67 -29.37 11.17
CA VAL A 342 14.21 -29.52 11.26
C VAL A 342 13.49 -28.70 10.19
N LEU A 343 13.92 -27.45 9.94
CA LEU A 343 13.34 -26.61 8.89
C LEU A 343 13.54 -27.21 7.51
N LEU A 344 14.76 -27.66 7.18
CA LEU A 344 15.04 -28.33 5.92
C LEU A 344 14.19 -29.60 5.77
N THR A 345 14.10 -30.41 6.82
CA THR A 345 13.28 -31.63 6.84
C THR A 345 11.80 -31.34 6.62
N GLN A 346 11.25 -30.27 7.21
CA GLN A 346 9.86 -29.88 7.00
C GLN A 346 9.58 -29.43 5.56
N ILE A 347 10.55 -28.83 4.87
CA ILE A 347 10.39 -28.33 3.50
C ILE A 347 10.58 -29.45 2.48
N LEU A 348 11.67 -30.21 2.58
CA LEU A 348 12.02 -31.32 1.67
C LEU A 348 11.11 -32.54 1.88
N GLY A 349 10.75 -32.82 3.14
CA GLY A 349 10.05 -34.03 3.54
C GLY A 349 11.02 -35.07 4.11
N SER A 350 10.57 -35.84 5.11
CA SER A 350 11.42 -36.81 5.84
C SER A 350 11.99 -37.94 4.99
N GLU A 351 11.39 -38.21 3.83
CA GLU A 351 11.80 -39.28 2.90
C GLU A 351 12.89 -38.84 1.92
N ASP A 352 13.29 -37.56 1.92
CA ASP A 352 14.31 -37.04 1.00
C ASP A 352 15.69 -37.62 1.36
N GLN A 353 16.28 -38.39 0.44
CA GLN A 353 17.54 -39.10 0.68
C GLN A 353 18.71 -38.16 0.99
N ARG A 354 18.65 -36.90 0.55
CA ARG A 354 19.71 -35.90 0.80
C ARG A 354 19.81 -35.56 2.28
N LEU A 355 18.72 -35.70 3.05
CA LEU A 355 18.72 -35.51 4.50
C LEU A 355 19.52 -36.58 5.25
N HIS A 356 19.73 -37.75 4.64
CA HIS A 356 20.51 -38.84 5.24
C HIS A 356 22.03 -38.69 5.06
N ALA A 357 22.48 -37.67 4.31
CA ALA A 357 23.88 -37.27 4.22
C ALA A 357 24.13 -36.05 5.13
N PRO A 358 24.52 -36.26 6.41
CA PRO A 358 24.58 -35.16 7.38
C PRO A 358 25.67 -34.12 7.11
N GLY A 359 26.75 -34.49 6.41
CA GLY A 359 27.85 -33.56 6.08
C GLY A 359 27.40 -32.42 5.16
N PRO A 360 26.92 -32.71 3.94
CA PRO A 360 26.46 -31.71 2.99
C PRO A 360 25.34 -30.80 3.53
N ILE A 361 24.37 -31.37 4.26
CA ILE A 361 23.28 -30.60 4.87
C ILE A 361 23.80 -29.62 5.92
N ARG A 362 24.71 -30.07 6.80
CA ARG A 362 25.34 -29.19 7.79
C ARG A 362 26.12 -28.06 7.12
N ASP A 363 26.86 -28.36 6.05
CA ASP A 363 27.64 -27.36 5.32
C ASP A 363 26.73 -26.35 4.59
N LEU A 364 25.58 -26.80 4.06
CA LEU A 364 24.55 -25.93 3.49
C LEU A 364 23.95 -25.01 4.57
N CYS A 365 23.60 -25.56 5.73
CA CYS A 365 23.09 -24.78 6.86
C CYS A 365 24.08 -23.68 7.29
N ALA A 366 25.36 -24.03 7.40
CA ALA A 366 26.42 -23.09 7.73
C ALA A 366 26.61 -22.01 6.66
N LEU A 367 26.56 -22.37 5.37
CA LEU A 367 26.71 -21.41 4.26
C LEU A 367 25.58 -20.38 4.22
N CYS A 368 24.35 -20.83 4.49
CA CYS A 368 23.14 -20.01 4.66
C CYS A 368 23.14 -19.18 5.95
N GLY A 369 24.17 -19.32 6.81
CA GLY A 369 24.27 -18.62 8.09
C GLY A 369 23.15 -18.97 9.07
N HIS A 370 22.53 -20.15 8.90
CA HIS A 370 21.37 -20.59 9.68
C HIS A 370 20.18 -19.61 9.66
N LEU A 371 20.05 -18.81 8.59
CA LEU A 371 18.93 -17.89 8.39
C LEU A 371 17.72 -18.63 7.81
N PRO A 372 16.54 -18.59 8.45
CA PRO A 372 15.33 -19.26 7.96
C PRO A 372 14.98 -18.94 6.51
N LEU A 373 15.13 -17.68 6.08
CA LEU A 373 14.83 -17.27 4.71
C LEU A 373 15.79 -17.90 3.68
N ALA A 374 17.10 -17.84 3.92
CA ALA A 374 18.10 -18.44 3.03
C ALA A 374 17.96 -19.97 2.95
N LEU A 375 17.69 -20.61 4.09
CA LEU A 375 17.41 -22.04 4.17
C LEU A 375 16.15 -22.42 3.40
N SER A 376 15.08 -21.62 3.51
CA SER A 376 13.82 -21.90 2.81
C SER A 376 13.97 -21.81 1.29
N ILE A 377 14.71 -20.82 0.80
CA ILE A 377 15.03 -20.67 -0.63
C ILE A 377 15.90 -21.84 -1.10
N SER A 378 16.94 -22.20 -0.34
CA SER A 378 17.83 -23.32 -0.69
C SER A 378 17.11 -24.67 -0.71
N ALA A 379 16.26 -24.93 0.28
CA ALA A 379 15.42 -26.13 0.33
C ALA A 379 14.39 -26.15 -0.80
N ALA A 380 13.85 -25.00 -1.20
CA ALA A 380 12.95 -24.92 -2.34
C ALA A 380 13.65 -25.27 -3.65
N ILE A 381 14.91 -24.85 -3.85
CA ILE A 381 15.72 -25.23 -5.01
C ILE A 381 15.92 -26.75 -5.07
N LEU A 382 16.35 -27.36 -3.96
CA LEU A 382 16.52 -28.82 -3.86
C LEU A 382 15.19 -29.56 -4.09
N LYS A 383 14.08 -29.01 -3.61
CA LYS A 383 12.76 -29.64 -3.78
C LYS A 383 12.28 -29.62 -5.23
N ASP A 384 12.59 -28.55 -5.97
CA ASP A 384 12.18 -28.38 -7.37
C ASP A 384 13.03 -29.25 -8.32
N ASP A 385 14.32 -29.43 -8.00
CA ASP A 385 15.27 -30.24 -8.76
C ASP A 385 15.68 -31.49 -7.95
N VAL A 386 15.00 -32.60 -8.21
CA VAL A 386 15.19 -33.87 -7.48
C VAL A 386 16.54 -34.53 -7.75
N ASP A 387 17.15 -34.25 -8.91
CA ASP A 387 18.44 -34.79 -9.31
C ASP A 387 19.61 -33.96 -8.77
N LEU A 388 19.35 -32.72 -8.35
CA LEU A 388 20.35 -31.85 -7.73
C LEU A 388 20.80 -32.36 -6.37
N THR A 389 22.10 -32.58 -6.25
CA THR A 389 22.73 -32.93 -4.96
C THR A 389 22.93 -31.70 -4.08
N THR A 390 23.00 -31.91 -2.77
CA THR A 390 23.28 -30.83 -1.80
C THR A 390 24.65 -30.20 -2.07
N GLU A 391 25.63 -30.99 -2.50
CA GLU A 391 26.99 -30.57 -2.80
C GLU A 391 27.07 -29.66 -4.04
N GLU A 392 26.31 -29.96 -5.09
CA GLU A 392 26.23 -29.10 -6.28
C GLU A 392 25.61 -27.74 -5.93
N LEU A 393 24.50 -27.72 -5.19
CA LEU A 393 23.89 -26.47 -4.73
C LEU A 393 24.86 -25.66 -3.85
N LEU A 394 25.58 -26.34 -2.96
CA LEU A 394 26.57 -25.72 -2.09
C LEU A 394 27.73 -25.08 -2.89
N ALA A 395 28.15 -25.70 -4.00
CA ALA A 395 29.15 -25.12 -4.88
C ALA A 395 28.64 -23.84 -5.55
N GLU A 396 27.42 -23.85 -6.10
CA GLU A 396 26.78 -22.68 -6.72
C GLU A 396 26.64 -21.51 -5.71
N LEU A 397 26.17 -21.80 -4.50
CA LEU A 397 26.01 -20.79 -3.45
C LEU A 397 27.35 -20.19 -2.99
N ARG A 398 28.43 -20.98 -2.95
CA ARG A 398 29.77 -20.48 -2.59
C ARG A 398 30.33 -19.55 -3.64
N GLU A 399 30.15 -19.89 -4.92
CA GLU A 399 30.57 -19.05 -6.03
C GLU A 399 29.87 -17.69 -5.99
N GLU A 400 28.54 -17.68 -5.86
CA GLU A 400 27.78 -16.42 -5.79
C GLU A 400 28.11 -15.61 -4.54
N LYS A 401 28.24 -16.24 -3.37
CA LYS A 401 28.64 -15.55 -2.15
C LYS A 401 30.01 -14.87 -2.29
N GLY A 402 31.00 -15.55 -2.89
CA GLY A 402 32.33 -14.99 -3.13
C GLY A 402 32.32 -13.78 -4.08
N ARG A 403 31.37 -13.73 -5.03
CA ARG A 403 31.15 -12.56 -5.90
C ARG A 403 30.52 -11.36 -5.17
N LEU A 404 29.83 -11.60 -4.06
CA LEU A 404 29.04 -10.62 -3.32
C LEU A 404 29.74 -10.00 -2.08
N ASP A 405 30.91 -10.51 -1.67
CA ASP A 405 31.62 -10.16 -0.42
C ASP A 405 32.14 -8.70 -0.32
N VAL A 406 31.56 -7.76 -1.08
CA VAL A 406 31.78 -6.30 -0.99
C VAL A 406 30.67 -5.60 -0.17
N LEU A 407 29.63 -6.31 0.28
CA LEU A 407 28.45 -5.73 0.98
C LEU A 407 28.16 -6.41 2.34
N HIS A 408 27.51 -5.66 3.24
CA HIS A 408 27.37 -5.94 4.69
C HIS A 408 26.96 -7.38 5.06
N PHE A 409 27.58 -7.90 6.14
CA PHE A 409 27.35 -9.24 6.70
C PHE A 409 25.88 -9.47 7.10
N GLY A 410 25.23 -10.42 6.43
CA GLY A 410 23.85 -10.87 6.72
C GLY A 410 22.97 -10.96 5.48
N ASP A 411 23.03 -9.94 4.63
CA ASP A 411 22.27 -9.92 3.36
C ASP A 411 22.94 -10.81 2.30
N THR A 412 24.24 -11.06 2.41
CA THR A 412 25.04 -11.81 1.43
C THR A 412 24.55 -13.24 1.22
N ALA A 413 24.20 -13.96 2.29
CA ALA A 413 23.75 -15.36 2.19
C ALA A 413 22.35 -15.46 1.57
N VAL A 414 21.43 -14.58 1.96
CA VAL A 414 20.08 -14.49 1.37
C VAL A 414 20.19 -14.08 -0.10
N ARG A 415 21.03 -13.09 -0.42
CA ARG A 415 21.24 -12.64 -1.80
C ARG A 415 21.84 -13.73 -2.67
N ALA A 416 22.83 -14.48 -2.19
CA ALA A 416 23.39 -15.61 -2.93
C ALA A 416 22.30 -16.67 -3.23
N ALA A 417 21.48 -17.03 -2.23
CA ALA A 417 20.36 -17.94 -2.43
C ALA A 417 19.32 -17.41 -3.44
N LEU A 418 19.03 -16.10 -3.41
CA LEU A 418 18.14 -15.46 -4.38
C LEU A 418 18.72 -15.45 -5.80
N GLN A 419 20.02 -15.21 -5.96
CA GLN A 419 20.70 -15.26 -7.26
C GLN A 419 20.66 -16.66 -7.86
N VAL A 420 21.02 -17.68 -7.07
CA VAL A 420 20.95 -19.09 -7.51
C VAL A 420 19.51 -19.50 -7.84
N SER A 421 18.55 -19.13 -7.00
CA SER A 421 17.13 -19.37 -7.26
C SER A 421 16.66 -18.72 -8.56
N LEU A 422 17.01 -17.45 -8.79
CA LEU A 422 16.65 -16.71 -10.01
C LEU A 422 17.31 -17.31 -11.27
N ALA A 423 18.57 -17.73 -11.18
CA ALA A 423 19.29 -18.36 -12.28
C ALA A 423 18.65 -19.70 -12.68
N ARG A 424 18.04 -20.41 -11.74
CA ARG A 424 17.32 -21.67 -11.98
C ARG A 424 15.87 -21.51 -12.41
N LEU A 425 15.27 -20.33 -12.23
CA LEU A 425 13.95 -20.05 -12.80
C LEU A 425 14.02 -20.03 -14.34
N ASP A 426 13.04 -20.68 -14.98
CA ASP A 426 12.81 -20.57 -16.42
C ASP A 426 12.69 -19.10 -16.84
N CYS A 427 13.04 -18.78 -18.09
CA CYS A 427 12.86 -17.44 -18.64
C CYS A 427 11.41 -16.93 -18.48
N ALA A 428 10.43 -17.84 -18.54
CA ALA A 428 9.01 -17.57 -18.34
C ALA A 428 8.64 -17.14 -16.90
N MET A 429 9.52 -17.33 -15.91
CA MET A 429 9.29 -17.01 -14.50
C MET A 429 10.13 -15.83 -14.00
N ARG A 430 11.28 -15.56 -14.62
CA ARG A 430 12.17 -14.45 -14.21
C ARG A 430 11.53 -13.07 -14.44
N ASP A 431 10.96 -12.85 -15.61
CA ASP A 431 10.29 -11.57 -15.93
C ASP A 431 9.07 -11.34 -15.00
N PRO A 432 8.17 -12.32 -14.78
CA PRO A 432 7.12 -12.16 -13.79
C PRO A 432 7.62 -11.86 -12.38
N PHE A 433 8.65 -12.57 -11.90
CA PHE A 433 9.24 -12.30 -10.58
C PHE A 433 9.69 -10.84 -10.44
N CYS A 434 10.41 -10.32 -11.45
CA CYS A 434 10.88 -8.94 -11.46
C CYS A 434 9.70 -7.95 -11.55
N ARG A 435 8.73 -8.18 -12.44
CA ARG A 435 7.59 -7.27 -12.63
C ARG A 435 6.72 -7.16 -11.38
N LEU A 436 6.59 -8.22 -10.57
CA LEU A 436 5.81 -8.15 -9.33
C LEU A 436 6.35 -7.11 -8.34
N SER A 437 7.63 -6.69 -8.42
CA SER A 437 8.16 -5.60 -7.59
C SER A 437 7.60 -4.22 -7.95
N ILE A 438 6.94 -4.08 -9.11
CA ILE A 438 6.24 -2.85 -9.53
C ILE A 438 5.01 -2.62 -8.64
N HIS A 439 4.44 -3.68 -8.06
CA HIS A 439 3.41 -3.52 -7.05
C HIS A 439 3.98 -2.76 -5.85
N PRO A 440 3.36 -1.66 -5.44
CA PRO A 440 4.00 -0.73 -4.52
C PRO A 440 3.80 -1.12 -3.04
N GLY A 441 2.80 -1.95 -2.74
CA GLY A 441 2.50 -2.41 -1.38
C GLY A 441 3.08 -3.78 -1.02
N SER A 442 3.07 -4.06 0.29
CA SER A 442 3.63 -5.28 0.89
C SER A 442 2.75 -6.51 0.67
N GLU A 443 1.45 -6.33 0.45
CA GLU A 443 0.50 -7.42 0.20
C GLU A 443 -0.34 -7.18 -1.06
N MET A 444 -0.31 -8.14 -1.97
CA MET A 444 -0.88 -8.06 -3.31
C MET A 444 -1.99 -9.10 -3.50
N SER A 445 -3.12 -8.67 -4.07
CA SER A 445 -4.20 -9.56 -4.48
C SER A 445 -3.85 -10.28 -5.77
N GLU A 446 -4.54 -11.39 -6.06
CA GLU A 446 -4.34 -12.10 -7.32
C GLU A 446 -4.72 -11.24 -8.54
N GLN A 447 -5.70 -10.33 -8.38
CA GLN A 447 -6.11 -9.38 -9.41
C GLN A 447 -5.01 -8.35 -9.68
N ALA A 448 -4.43 -7.77 -8.63
CA ALA A 448 -3.30 -6.84 -8.74
C ALA A 448 -2.09 -7.51 -9.42
N ALA A 449 -1.78 -8.75 -9.03
CA ALA A 449 -0.73 -9.53 -9.69
C ALA A 449 -1.04 -9.75 -11.18
N SER A 450 -2.29 -10.08 -11.52
CA SER A 450 -2.75 -10.25 -12.91
C SER A 450 -2.50 -8.98 -13.74
N ALA A 451 -2.83 -7.82 -13.19
CA ALA A 451 -2.68 -6.52 -13.85
C ALA A 451 -1.20 -6.17 -14.08
N VAL A 452 -0.37 -6.30 -13.04
CA VAL A 452 1.08 -6.07 -13.13
C VAL A 452 1.70 -6.97 -14.21
N LEU A 453 1.39 -8.26 -14.18
CA LEU A 453 1.94 -9.23 -15.12
C LEU A 453 1.35 -9.11 -16.54
N GLY A 454 0.19 -8.46 -16.70
CA GLY A 454 -0.52 -8.42 -17.98
C GLY A 454 -1.04 -9.79 -18.42
N LEU A 455 -1.38 -10.65 -17.47
CA LEU A 455 -1.82 -12.03 -17.70
C LEU A 455 -3.27 -12.23 -17.24
N SER A 456 -3.90 -13.34 -17.64
CA SER A 456 -5.20 -13.74 -17.09
C SER A 456 -5.07 -14.21 -15.63
N GLY A 457 -6.15 -14.10 -14.85
CA GLY A 457 -6.16 -14.51 -13.44
C GLY A 457 -5.67 -15.96 -13.19
N PRO A 458 -6.07 -16.97 -13.98
CA PRO A 458 -5.54 -18.33 -13.84
C PRO A 458 -4.04 -18.44 -14.11
N GLN A 459 -3.51 -17.73 -15.10
CA GLN A 459 -2.08 -17.71 -15.42
C GLN A 459 -1.29 -17.02 -14.31
N ALA A 460 -1.74 -15.86 -13.83
CA ALA A 460 -1.14 -15.16 -12.71
C ALA A 460 -1.13 -16.04 -11.45
N ARG A 461 -2.24 -16.72 -11.14
CA ARG A 461 -2.31 -17.66 -10.02
C ARG A 461 -1.31 -18.80 -10.14
N SER A 462 -1.11 -19.35 -11.34
CA SER A 462 -0.11 -20.39 -11.60
C SER A 462 1.31 -19.88 -11.31
N ILE A 463 1.65 -18.69 -11.81
CA ILE A 463 2.94 -18.03 -11.55
C ILE A 463 3.14 -17.79 -10.06
N LEU A 464 2.15 -17.20 -9.37
CA LEU A 464 2.25 -16.94 -7.93
C LEU A 464 2.45 -18.23 -7.14
N ARG A 465 1.78 -19.33 -7.51
CA ARG A 465 2.00 -20.64 -6.88
C ARG A 465 3.41 -21.16 -7.12
N ARG A 466 3.95 -21.05 -8.33
CA ARG A 466 5.33 -21.45 -8.65
C ARG A 466 6.36 -20.61 -7.89
N LEU A 467 6.20 -19.29 -7.87
CA LEU A 467 7.06 -18.40 -7.08
C LEU A 467 6.98 -18.70 -5.57
N SER A 468 5.81 -19.12 -5.09
CA SER A 468 5.64 -19.52 -3.70
C SER A 468 6.28 -20.86 -3.38
N GLN A 469 6.26 -21.81 -4.31
CA GLN A 469 7.01 -23.06 -4.22
C GLN A 469 8.51 -22.80 -4.16
N ALA A 470 9.00 -21.81 -4.91
CA ALA A 470 10.38 -21.32 -4.87
C ALA A 470 10.74 -20.50 -3.60
N SER A 471 9.82 -20.34 -2.65
CA SER A 471 9.97 -19.48 -1.45
C SER A 471 10.29 -18.02 -1.74
N LEU A 472 9.99 -17.53 -2.95
CA LEU A 472 10.17 -16.12 -3.35
C LEU A 472 8.99 -15.25 -2.93
N ILE A 473 7.80 -15.84 -2.81
CA ILE A 473 6.61 -15.18 -2.26
C ILE A 473 5.91 -16.09 -1.26
N SER A 474 5.16 -15.50 -0.33
CA SER A 474 4.35 -16.23 0.66
C SER A 474 2.91 -15.76 0.65
N ARG A 475 2.02 -16.51 1.33
CA ARG A 475 0.69 -16.02 1.66
C ARG A 475 0.69 -15.40 3.05
N SER A 476 0.12 -14.22 3.18
CA SER A 476 -0.16 -13.58 4.46
C SER A 476 -1.15 -14.43 5.26
N SER A 477 -0.82 -14.73 6.51
CA SER A 477 -1.68 -15.49 7.43
C SER A 477 -2.92 -14.68 7.86
N ALA A 478 -2.85 -13.35 7.78
CA ALA A 478 -3.96 -12.46 8.16
C ALA A 478 -4.97 -12.28 7.03
N THR A 479 -4.50 -12.03 5.81
CA THR A 479 -5.35 -11.61 4.68
C THR A 479 -5.47 -12.66 3.58
N SER A 480 -4.68 -13.75 3.65
CA SER A 480 -4.51 -14.74 2.58
C SER A 480 -4.00 -14.20 1.23
N ARG A 481 -3.52 -12.93 1.21
CA ARG A 481 -2.92 -12.26 0.04
C ARG A 481 -1.46 -12.68 -0.16
N TRP A 482 -0.90 -12.37 -1.32
CA TRP A 482 0.49 -12.67 -1.63
C TRP A 482 1.43 -11.58 -1.10
N ARG A 483 2.54 -11.97 -0.49
CA ARG A 483 3.56 -11.06 0.05
C ARG A 483 4.94 -11.44 -0.45
N MET A 484 5.74 -10.43 -0.78
CA MET A 484 7.19 -10.57 -0.93
C MET A 484 7.85 -10.18 0.39
N HIS A 485 8.81 -10.98 0.85
CA HIS A 485 9.66 -10.56 1.96
C HIS A 485 10.52 -9.38 1.49
N ASP A 486 10.77 -8.41 2.36
CA ASP A 486 11.42 -7.14 2.00
C ASP A 486 12.76 -7.33 1.25
N LEU A 487 13.62 -8.26 1.68
CA LEU A 487 14.86 -8.60 0.97
C LEU A 487 14.62 -9.15 -0.45
N VAL A 488 13.56 -9.95 -0.61
CA VAL A 488 13.18 -10.50 -1.92
C VAL A 488 12.60 -9.41 -2.81
N TYR A 489 11.80 -8.50 -2.26
CA TYR A 489 11.29 -7.33 -2.96
C TYR A 489 12.42 -6.42 -3.45
N LEU A 490 13.39 -6.10 -2.58
CA LEU A 490 14.54 -5.27 -2.94
C LEU A 490 15.38 -5.92 -4.05
N PHE A 491 15.62 -7.23 -3.95
CA PHE A 491 16.31 -7.97 -5.00
C PHE A 491 15.50 -7.96 -6.31
N ALA A 492 14.20 -8.25 -6.27
CA ALA A 492 13.34 -8.23 -7.44
C ALA A 492 13.28 -6.85 -8.10
N ALA A 493 13.24 -5.77 -7.31
CA ALA A 493 13.25 -4.40 -7.79
C ALA A 493 14.55 -4.04 -8.52
N GLU A 494 15.71 -4.40 -7.96
CA GLU A 494 17.01 -4.23 -8.62
C GLU A 494 17.07 -5.01 -9.94
N GLN A 495 16.60 -6.27 -9.95
CA GLN A 495 16.55 -7.07 -11.17
C GLN A 495 15.58 -6.48 -12.20
N CYS A 496 14.44 -5.94 -11.76
CA CYS A 496 13.45 -5.29 -12.61
C CYS A 496 14.02 -4.03 -13.26
N GLU A 497 14.75 -3.20 -12.51
CA GLU A 497 15.45 -2.03 -13.06
C GLU A 497 16.52 -2.40 -14.09
N ALA A 498 17.25 -3.48 -13.85
CA ALA A 498 18.32 -3.93 -14.74
C ALA A 498 17.82 -4.63 -16.02
N THR A 499 16.68 -5.32 -15.96
CA THR A 499 16.25 -6.25 -17.03
C THR A 499 14.95 -5.84 -17.74
N VAL A 500 14.07 -5.08 -17.10
CA VAL A 500 12.77 -4.68 -17.66
C VAL A 500 12.85 -3.24 -18.18
N SER A 501 12.46 -3.04 -19.44
CA SER A 501 12.51 -1.71 -20.05
C SER A 501 11.64 -0.70 -19.28
N HIS A 502 12.00 0.59 -19.34
CA HIS A 502 11.21 1.64 -18.70
C HIS A 502 9.76 1.66 -19.21
N SER A 503 9.56 1.49 -20.53
CA SER A 503 8.22 1.45 -21.14
C SER A 503 7.38 0.27 -20.61
N ASP A 504 7.98 -0.91 -20.49
CA ASP A 504 7.31 -2.10 -19.96
C ASP A 504 6.92 -1.95 -18.49
N ARG A 505 7.79 -1.30 -17.69
CA ARG A 505 7.50 -0.98 -16.29
C ARG A 505 6.33 0.00 -16.18
N GLN A 506 6.33 1.04 -17.01
CA GLN A 506 5.25 2.02 -17.07
C GLN A 506 3.92 1.37 -17.48
N GLN A 507 3.91 0.49 -18.49
CA GLN A 507 2.71 -0.21 -18.92
C GLN A 507 2.14 -1.14 -17.83
N ALA A 508 3.02 -1.89 -17.14
CA ALA A 508 2.59 -2.75 -16.02
C ALA A 508 1.98 -1.93 -14.89
N PHE A 509 2.58 -0.78 -14.60
CA PHE A 509 2.07 0.16 -13.62
C PHE A 509 0.74 0.80 -14.06
N SER A 510 0.58 1.16 -15.34
CA SER A 510 -0.67 1.68 -15.89
C SER A 510 -1.81 0.66 -15.81
N ARG A 511 -1.55 -0.61 -16.11
CA ARG A 511 -2.56 -1.69 -15.94
C ARG A 511 -2.98 -1.84 -14.49
N LEU A 512 -2.03 -1.77 -13.56
CA LEU A 512 -2.32 -1.80 -12.14
C LEU A 512 -3.19 -0.59 -11.74
N ALA A 513 -2.92 0.60 -12.30
CA ALA A 513 -3.65 1.83 -12.01
C ALA A 513 -5.07 1.79 -12.54
N GLU A 514 -5.24 1.24 -13.73
CA GLU A 514 -6.54 1.02 -14.33
C GLU A 514 -7.38 0.03 -13.51
N LEU A 515 -6.80 -1.10 -13.10
CA LEU A 515 -7.47 -2.07 -12.22
C LEU A 515 -7.98 -1.37 -10.95
N TYR A 516 -7.08 -0.65 -10.28
CA TYR A 516 -7.38 0.00 -9.03
C TYR A 516 -8.40 1.13 -9.18
N GLY A 517 -8.28 1.96 -10.22
CA GLY A 517 -9.26 3.00 -10.54
C GLY A 517 -10.65 2.43 -10.85
N GLN A 518 -10.73 1.36 -11.65
CA GLN A 518 -12.00 0.68 -11.94
C GLN A 518 -12.61 0.07 -10.68
N ALA A 519 -11.81 -0.59 -9.85
CA ALA A 519 -12.29 -1.21 -8.63
C ALA A 519 -12.75 -0.16 -7.59
N SER A 520 -12.03 0.95 -7.46
CA SER A 520 -12.45 2.10 -6.63
C SER A 520 -13.77 2.72 -7.12
N LEU A 521 -13.93 2.91 -8.44
CA LEU A 521 -15.18 3.41 -9.02
C LEU A 521 -16.34 2.45 -8.75
N ASN A 522 -16.13 1.14 -8.94
CA ASN A 522 -17.15 0.13 -8.67
C ASN A 522 -17.50 0.04 -7.18
N ALA A 523 -16.51 0.20 -6.29
CA ALA A 523 -16.74 0.24 -4.85
C ALA A 523 -17.56 1.47 -4.46
N ASP A 524 -17.20 2.65 -4.97
CA ASP A 524 -17.93 3.91 -4.75
C ASP A 524 -19.38 3.82 -5.27
N LEU A 525 -19.59 3.28 -6.47
CA LEU A 525 -20.94 3.03 -7.00
C LEU A 525 -21.76 2.06 -6.12
N THR A 526 -21.11 1.01 -5.60
CA THR A 526 -21.77 0.03 -4.71
C THR A 526 -22.14 0.68 -3.38
N LEU A 527 -21.24 1.49 -2.81
CA LEU A 527 -21.44 2.24 -1.56
C LEU A 527 -22.56 3.27 -1.68
N ARG A 528 -22.67 3.93 -2.84
CA ARG A 528 -23.72 4.91 -3.16
C ARG A 528 -25.06 4.26 -3.51
N GLY A 529 -25.10 2.95 -3.75
CA GLY A 529 -26.28 2.16 -4.08
C GLY A 529 -26.80 2.41 -5.50
N THR A 530 -26.35 1.64 -6.50
CA THR A 530 -26.81 1.85 -7.89
C THR A 530 -28.19 1.23 -8.21
N PRO A 531 -29.08 1.96 -8.92
CA PRO A 531 -30.21 1.41 -9.66
C PRO A 531 -29.78 0.58 -10.89
N GLU A 532 -30.69 -0.26 -11.38
CA GLU A 532 -30.52 -1.25 -12.46
C GLU A 532 -29.76 -0.74 -13.71
N GLY A 533 -28.67 -1.41 -14.10
CA GLY A 533 -28.04 -1.19 -15.42
C GLY A 533 -26.61 -1.70 -15.61
N ASN A 534 -25.79 -1.75 -14.54
CA ASN A 534 -24.47 -2.38 -14.56
C ASN A 534 -24.39 -3.41 -13.42
N PRO A 535 -24.06 -4.70 -13.69
CA PRO A 535 -23.89 -5.66 -12.61
C PRO A 535 -22.71 -5.19 -11.73
N PRO A 536 -22.92 -4.99 -10.42
CA PRO A 536 -21.84 -4.55 -9.56
C PRO A 536 -20.78 -5.67 -9.46
N GLN A 537 -19.51 -5.28 -9.55
CA GLN A 537 -18.38 -6.22 -9.35
C GLN A 537 -18.35 -6.76 -7.91
N PHE A 538 -18.91 -5.98 -6.97
CA PHE A 538 -19.12 -6.36 -5.57
C PHE A 538 -20.57 -6.76 -5.37
N GLN A 539 -20.81 -7.87 -4.69
CA GLN A 539 -22.15 -8.39 -4.42
C GLN A 539 -22.87 -7.63 -3.31
N SER A 540 -22.14 -6.78 -2.54
CA SER A 540 -22.69 -5.99 -1.45
C SER A 540 -21.82 -4.79 -1.08
N VAL A 541 -22.43 -3.82 -0.37
CA VAL A 541 -21.74 -2.69 0.29
C VAL A 541 -20.65 -3.18 1.25
N THR A 542 -20.91 -4.25 2.01
CA THR A 542 -19.94 -4.83 2.94
C THR A 542 -18.72 -5.40 2.22
N GLU A 543 -18.91 -6.01 1.05
CA GLU A 543 -17.81 -6.51 0.23
C GLU A 543 -16.98 -5.36 -0.36
N ALA A 544 -17.63 -4.29 -0.82
CA ALA A 544 -16.96 -3.09 -1.31
C ALA A 544 -16.13 -2.40 -0.21
N LEU A 545 -16.67 -2.26 1.01
CA LEU A 545 -15.94 -1.73 2.17
C LEU A 545 -14.75 -2.61 2.55
N SER A 546 -14.95 -3.93 2.63
CA SER A 546 -13.88 -4.89 2.98
C SER A 546 -12.76 -4.88 1.93
N TRP A 547 -13.11 -4.73 0.66
CA TRP A 547 -12.13 -4.56 -0.41
C TRP A 547 -11.37 -3.24 -0.25
N PHE A 548 -12.07 -2.14 0.04
CA PHE A 548 -11.45 -0.84 0.24
C PHE A 548 -10.46 -0.88 1.40
N ASP A 549 -10.85 -1.45 2.54
CA ASP A 549 -9.98 -1.62 3.72
C ASP A 549 -8.70 -2.42 3.39
N LEU A 550 -8.82 -3.45 2.54
CA LEU A 550 -7.70 -4.30 2.13
C LEU A 550 -6.77 -3.69 1.06
N GLU A 551 -7.31 -2.86 0.17
CA GLU A 551 -6.55 -2.27 -0.94
C GLU A 551 -6.13 -0.82 -0.70
N CYS A 552 -6.63 -0.18 0.36
CA CYS A 552 -6.39 1.23 0.71
C CYS A 552 -4.89 1.57 0.62
N ALA A 553 -4.04 0.79 1.30
CA ALA A 553 -2.60 0.99 1.31
C ALA A 553 -1.97 0.82 -0.09
N ASN A 554 -2.47 -0.10 -0.91
CA ASN A 554 -1.96 -0.32 -2.27
C ASN A 554 -2.36 0.81 -3.22
N LEU A 555 -3.61 1.27 -3.12
CA LEU A 555 -4.12 2.44 -3.84
C LEU A 555 -3.27 3.67 -3.51
N GLN A 556 -3.00 3.90 -2.23
CA GLN A 556 -2.21 5.03 -1.78
C GLN A 556 -0.75 4.93 -2.25
N LEU A 557 -0.12 3.76 -2.08
CA LEU A 557 1.27 3.53 -2.51
C LEU A 557 1.44 3.61 -4.04
N GLN A 558 0.41 3.29 -4.81
CA GLN A 558 0.41 3.47 -6.25
C GLN A 558 0.50 4.94 -6.64
N HIS A 559 -0.30 5.81 -6.02
CA HIS A 559 -0.26 7.24 -6.30
C HIS A 559 1.14 7.84 -6.04
N VAL A 560 1.91 7.29 -5.08
CA VAL A 560 3.35 7.64 -4.84
C VAL A 560 4.21 7.35 -6.04
N SER A 561 4.09 6.13 -6.57
CA SER A 561 4.94 5.66 -7.66
C SER A 561 4.65 6.44 -8.95
N LEU A 562 3.40 6.88 -9.12
CA LEU A 562 2.97 7.78 -10.20
C LEU A 562 3.65 9.15 -10.07
N ALA A 563 3.62 9.76 -8.87
CA ALA A 563 4.26 11.06 -8.60
C ALA A 563 5.80 11.04 -8.69
N ILE A 564 6.45 9.93 -8.32
CA ILE A 564 7.92 9.78 -8.42
C ILE A 564 8.35 9.55 -9.88
N THR A 565 7.61 8.75 -10.65
CA THR A 565 7.97 8.42 -12.04
C THR A 565 7.81 9.62 -12.98
N ILE A 566 6.95 10.59 -12.62
CA ILE A 566 6.73 11.83 -13.39
C ILE A 566 7.78 12.93 -13.07
N SER A 567 8.69 12.71 -12.10
CA SER A 567 9.82 13.61 -11.83
C SER A 567 11.18 13.06 -12.32
N PRO A 568 11.47 13.01 -13.64
CA PRO A 568 12.83 12.83 -14.10
C PRO A 568 13.59 14.18 -13.99
N ASN A 569 14.63 14.20 -13.15
CA ASN A 569 15.72 15.18 -13.09
C ASN A 569 15.44 16.62 -12.56
N ARG A 570 15.85 16.86 -11.30
CA ARG A 570 16.73 18.00 -10.94
C ARG A 570 17.70 17.65 -9.81
N HIS A 571 18.71 16.86 -10.11
CA HIS A 571 19.97 16.92 -9.35
C HIS A 571 21.14 16.90 -10.33
N THR A 572 21.51 18.08 -10.81
CA THR A 572 22.85 18.35 -11.33
C THR A 572 23.86 18.13 -10.20
N PRO A 573 24.94 17.35 -10.41
CA PRO A 573 25.98 17.20 -9.40
C PRO A 573 26.79 18.49 -9.30
N PHE A 574 26.93 19.00 -8.08
CA PHE A 574 27.97 19.97 -7.76
C PHE A 574 29.33 19.37 -8.14
N ARG A 575 30.00 19.96 -9.12
CA ARG A 575 31.43 19.73 -9.36
C ARG A 575 32.21 20.54 -8.33
N CYS A 576 32.90 19.86 -7.42
CA CYS A 576 34.05 20.44 -6.75
C CYS A 576 35.24 20.40 -7.71
N THR A 577 35.77 21.58 -8.04
CA THR A 577 37.20 21.81 -8.27
C THR A 577 37.73 22.58 -7.08
#